data_AF-A0A1F8QKG7-F1
#
_entry.id   AF-A0A1F8QKG7-F1
#
_cell.length_a   1.000
_cell.length_b   1.000
_cell.length_c   1.000
_cell.angle_alpha   90.00
_cell.angle_beta   90.00
_cell.angle_gamma   90.00
#
_symmetry.space_group_name_H-M   'P 1'
#
loop_
_entity.id
_entity.type
_entity.pdbx_description
1 polymer ?
#
loop_
_entity_poly.entity_id
_entity_poly.type
_entity_poly.pdbx_seq_one_letter_code
_entity_poly.pdbx_strand_id
1 'polypeptide(L)'
;MGALDFLNPINTAVSAAKSIVEIWSNLKDKKDRENSSIAADLTDLMEELRKTHSTIVKLVSPLRRIPDNHATFGNDFVAVYNDFRDFYDAFDFGDARTHCHKIRQIRTRMARRQPRFGTNTQWQELFSTLHALDNSDLDVIEHYYKPFTKQFDSAMNGIYQRVQSNEIPQAISEKNAFLASLGPEYDKNKAALEEMTDLVGELTAGL
;
A
#
# COMPACT_ATOMS: atom_id res chain seq x y z
N MET A 1 -4.18 -18.50 -1.64
CA MET A 1 -3.72 -17.11 -1.46
C MET A 1 -4.27 -16.31 -2.62
N GLY A 2 -4.93 -15.18 -2.35
CA GLY A 2 -5.27 -14.23 -3.40
C GLY A 2 -4.07 -13.38 -3.81
N ALA A 3 -4.26 -12.60 -4.88
CA ALA A 3 -3.18 -11.88 -5.55
C ALA A 3 -2.54 -10.79 -4.68
N LEU A 4 -3.21 -10.35 -3.61
CA LEU A 4 -2.78 -9.27 -2.73
C LEU A 4 -2.57 -9.71 -1.27
N ASP A 5 -2.67 -11.02 -0.98
CA ASP A 5 -2.44 -11.59 0.36
C ASP A 5 -1.05 -11.26 0.95
N PHE A 6 -0.08 -10.97 0.09
CA PHE A 6 1.26 -10.57 0.52
C PHE A 6 1.30 -9.22 1.26
N LEU A 7 0.22 -8.44 1.22
CA LEU A 7 0.08 -7.20 1.99
C LEU A 7 -0.37 -7.44 3.43
N ASN A 8 -0.80 -8.65 3.80
CA ASN A 8 -1.28 -8.94 5.14
C ASN A 8 -0.28 -8.59 6.25
N PRO A 9 1.04 -8.89 6.13
CA PRO A 9 2.02 -8.45 7.12
C PRO A 9 2.08 -6.93 7.31
N ILE A 10 1.90 -6.16 6.23
CA ILE A 10 1.85 -4.69 6.28
C ILE A 10 0.56 -4.25 6.97
N ASN A 11 -0.59 -4.86 6.64
CA ASN A 11 -1.88 -4.58 7.31
C ASN A 11 -1.83 -4.83 8.83
N THR A 12 -1.17 -5.91 9.25
CA THR A 12 -0.96 -6.22 10.66
C THR A 12 -0.10 -5.15 11.34
N ALA A 13 0.95 -4.66 10.66
CA ALA A 13 1.82 -3.61 11.20
C ALA A 13 1.08 -2.28 11.37
N VAL A 14 0.22 -1.92 10.40
CA VAL A 14 -0.64 -0.74 10.48
C VAL A 14 -1.59 -0.85 11.67
N SER A 15 -2.25 -1.99 11.84
CA SER A 15 -3.17 -2.24 12.95
C SER A 15 -2.46 -2.12 14.32
N ALA A 16 -1.27 -2.70 14.45
CA ALA A 16 -0.47 -2.61 15.67
C ALA A 16 -0.04 -1.16 15.96
N ALA A 17 0.42 -0.43 14.94
CA ALA A 17 0.85 0.95 15.08
C ALA A 17 -0.31 1.90 15.42
N LYS A 18 -1.51 1.67 14.86
CA LYS A 18 -2.71 2.45 15.18
C LYS A 18 -3.01 2.46 16.68
N SER A 19 -2.93 1.30 17.32
CA SER A 19 -3.19 1.20 18.77
C SER A 19 -2.24 2.07 19.61
N ILE A 20 -1.04 2.36 19.09
CA ILE A 20 -0.04 3.23 19.69
C ILE A 20 -0.34 4.71 19.37
N VAL A 21 -0.76 5.01 18.13
CA VAL A 21 -1.18 6.36 17.70
C VAL A 21 -2.41 6.85 18.49
N GLU A 22 -3.43 6.01 18.67
CA GLU A 22 -4.64 6.37 19.43
C GLU A 22 -4.31 6.78 20.88
N ILE A 23 -3.37 6.08 21.52
CA ILE A 23 -2.94 6.42 22.88
C ILE A 23 -2.14 7.72 22.88
N TRP A 24 -1.22 7.90 21.92
CA TRP A 24 -0.48 9.15 21.77
C TRP A 24 -1.42 10.35 21.53
N SER A 25 -2.44 10.17 20.70
CA SER A 25 -3.44 11.20 20.39
C SER A 25 -4.24 11.66 21.60
N ASN A 26 -4.32 10.85 22.65
CA ASN A 26 -5.00 11.13 23.91
C ASN A 26 -4.08 11.73 25.01
N LEU A 27 -2.78 11.91 24.73
CA LEU A 27 -1.87 12.55 25.68
C LEU A 27 -2.13 14.07 25.74
N LYS A 28 -2.26 14.60 26.97
CA LYS A 28 -2.56 16.03 27.22
C LYS A 28 -1.44 16.99 26.80
N ASP A 29 -0.21 16.51 26.57
CA ASP A 29 0.97 17.36 26.38
C ASP A 29 1.75 17.03 25.08
N LYS A 30 1.06 17.10 23.94
CA LYS A 30 1.64 16.80 22.61
C LYS A 30 2.81 17.71 22.20
N LYS A 31 2.97 18.87 22.86
CA LYS A 31 3.98 19.90 22.54
C LYS A 31 5.36 19.64 23.17
N ASP A 32 5.51 18.58 23.96
CA ASP A 32 6.83 18.16 24.42
C ASP A 32 7.69 17.70 23.23
N ARG A 33 8.94 18.17 23.16
CA ARG A 33 9.90 17.88 22.10
C ARG A 33 10.10 16.37 21.91
N GLU A 34 10.01 15.61 23.00
CA GLU A 34 10.10 14.15 22.97
C GLU A 34 8.86 13.51 22.33
N ASN A 35 7.66 14.06 22.56
CA ASN A 35 6.40 13.63 21.93
C ASN A 35 6.35 13.96 20.44
N SER A 36 6.90 15.11 20.02
CA SER A 36 7.07 15.44 18.59
C SER A 36 8.02 14.46 17.89
N SER A 37 9.07 14.00 18.58
CA SER A 37 10.01 13.03 18.00
C SER A 37 9.40 11.64 17.80
N ILE A 38 8.48 11.24 18.69
CA ILE A 38 7.72 10.00 18.58
C ILE A 38 6.71 10.07 17.43
N ALA A 39 5.99 11.19 17.33
CA ALA A 39 5.05 11.42 16.24
C ALA A 39 5.77 11.36 14.89
N ALA A 40 6.95 11.97 14.76
CA ALA A 40 7.77 11.86 13.57
C ALA A 40 8.18 10.40 13.25
N ASP A 41 8.59 9.61 14.25
CA ASP A 41 8.94 8.20 14.04
C ASP A 41 7.72 7.35 13.62
N LEU A 42 6.52 7.63 14.15
CA LEU A 42 5.26 6.98 13.76
C LEU A 42 4.79 7.43 12.38
N THR A 43 4.95 8.71 12.03
CA THR A 43 4.67 9.24 10.70
C THR A 43 5.57 8.58 9.67
N ASP A 44 6.89 8.54 9.92
CA ASP A 44 7.85 7.82 9.07
C ASP A 44 7.46 6.35 8.87
N LEU A 45 6.97 5.69 9.93
CA LEU A 45 6.51 4.30 9.84
C LEU A 45 5.29 4.17 8.91
N MET A 46 4.26 4.99 9.12
CA MET A 46 3.05 4.96 8.29
C MET A 46 3.36 5.30 6.83
N GLU A 47 4.23 6.29 6.62
CA GLU A 47 4.74 6.68 5.31
C GLU A 47 5.46 5.53 4.59
N GLU A 48 6.25 4.76 5.32
CA GLU A 48 6.95 3.60 4.74
C GLU A 48 6.00 2.43 4.44
N LEU A 49 5.06 2.14 5.35
CA LEU A 49 4.08 1.06 5.18
C LEU A 49 3.08 1.37 4.05
N ARG A 50 2.69 2.64 3.85
CA ARG A 50 1.68 3.00 2.84
C ARG A 50 2.19 2.93 1.40
N LYS A 51 3.50 2.90 1.16
CA LYS A 51 4.08 2.92 -0.21
C LYS A 51 3.53 1.81 -1.09
N THR A 52 3.61 0.56 -0.63
CA THR A 52 3.20 -0.61 -1.41
C THR A 52 1.70 -0.57 -1.71
N HIS A 53 0.88 -0.23 -0.71
CA HIS A 53 -0.57 -0.03 -0.86
C HIS A 53 -0.90 1.08 -1.85
N SER A 54 -0.26 2.24 -1.69
CA SER A 54 -0.44 3.41 -2.56
C SER A 54 -0.15 3.06 -4.02
N THR A 55 0.93 2.32 -4.27
CA THR A 55 1.31 1.94 -5.63
C THR A 55 0.29 0.99 -6.25
N ILE A 56 -0.15 -0.04 -5.52
CA ILE A 56 -1.15 -0.99 -6.02
C ILE A 56 -2.49 -0.27 -6.28
N VAL A 57 -2.89 0.63 -5.38
CA VAL A 57 -4.11 1.42 -5.56
C VAL A 57 -3.99 2.32 -6.79
N LYS A 58 -2.85 3.01 -6.98
CA LYS A 58 -2.58 3.86 -8.15
C LYS A 58 -2.60 3.07 -9.47
N LEU A 59 -2.10 1.84 -9.48
CA LEU A 59 -2.13 0.97 -10.66
C LEU A 59 -3.56 0.52 -11.01
N VAL A 60 -4.30 0.00 -10.02
CA VAL A 60 -5.57 -0.69 -10.27
C VAL A 60 -6.77 0.27 -10.33
N SER A 61 -6.75 1.39 -9.59
CA SER A 61 -7.89 2.32 -9.51
C SER A 61 -8.32 2.90 -10.86
N PRO A 62 -7.40 3.37 -11.73
CA PRO A 62 -7.77 3.87 -13.06
C PRO A 62 -8.53 2.84 -13.89
N LEU A 63 -8.05 1.59 -13.92
CA LEU A 63 -8.70 0.49 -14.63
C LEU A 63 -10.12 0.23 -14.11
N ARG A 64 -10.33 0.26 -12.78
CA ARG A 64 -11.66 0.08 -12.15
C ARG A 64 -12.66 1.19 -12.49
N ARG A 65 -12.17 2.40 -12.78
CA ARG A 65 -13.02 3.57 -13.05
C ARG A 65 -13.55 3.61 -14.48
N ILE A 66 -12.97 2.84 -15.40
CA ILE A 66 -13.47 2.73 -16.77
C ILE A 66 -14.85 2.06 -16.76
N PRO A 67 -15.92 2.73 -17.22
CA PRO A 67 -17.24 2.13 -17.30
C PRO A 67 -17.28 1.00 -18.34
N ASP A 68 -18.20 0.03 -18.17
CA ASP A 68 -18.45 -1.05 -19.14
C ASP A 68 -19.29 -0.55 -20.34
N ASN A 69 -19.01 0.67 -20.83
CA ASN A 69 -19.69 1.26 -21.97
C ASN A 69 -18.98 0.89 -23.26
N HIS A 70 -19.60 0.02 -24.06
CA HIS A 70 -19.02 -0.47 -25.32
C HIS A 70 -18.64 0.66 -26.30
N ALA A 71 -19.32 1.81 -26.26
CA ALA A 71 -19.06 2.91 -27.18
C ALA A 71 -17.81 3.74 -26.81
N THR A 72 -17.48 3.83 -25.52
CA THR A 72 -16.37 4.68 -25.03
C THR A 72 -15.20 3.88 -24.46
N PHE A 73 -15.41 2.60 -24.13
CA PHE A 73 -14.43 1.74 -23.46
C PHE A 73 -13.06 1.75 -24.13
N GLY A 74 -13.01 1.64 -25.46
CA GLY A 74 -11.74 1.61 -26.18
C GLY A 74 -10.90 2.88 -25.95
N ASN A 75 -11.53 4.05 -26.04
CA ASN A 75 -10.84 5.33 -25.84
C ASN A 75 -10.44 5.52 -24.36
N ASP A 76 -11.37 5.24 -23.44
CA ASP A 76 -11.13 5.35 -22.00
C ASP A 76 -10.00 4.42 -21.54
N PHE A 77 -9.98 3.19 -22.08
CA PHE A 77 -8.94 2.21 -21.79
C PHE A 77 -7.59 2.59 -22.35
N VAL A 78 -7.51 3.09 -23.61
CA VAL A 78 -6.25 3.52 -24.21
C VAL A 78 -5.59 4.63 -23.40
N ALA A 79 -6.37 5.59 -22.89
CA ALA A 79 -5.84 6.64 -22.01
C ALA A 79 -5.21 6.05 -20.74
N VAL A 80 -5.93 5.17 -20.04
CA VAL A 80 -5.43 4.49 -18.83
C VAL A 80 -4.23 3.59 -19.13
N TYR A 81 -4.21 2.91 -20.27
CA TYR A 81 -3.10 2.06 -20.68
C TYR A 81 -1.82 2.87 -20.93
N ASN A 82 -1.93 4.05 -21.55
CA ASN A 82 -0.78 4.92 -21.78
C ASN A 82 -0.21 5.45 -20.46
N ASP A 83 -1.08 5.91 -19.54
CA ASP A 83 -0.65 6.33 -18.20
C ASP A 83 0.04 5.17 -17.44
N PHE A 84 -0.50 3.95 -17.58
CA PHE A 84 0.12 2.76 -17.02
C PHE A 84 1.49 2.47 -17.65
N ARG A 85 1.64 2.60 -18.97
CA ARG A 85 2.92 2.39 -19.67
C ARG A 85 3.96 3.40 -19.24
N ASP A 86 3.60 4.68 -19.19
CA ASP A 86 4.49 5.72 -18.69
C ASP A 86 4.94 5.41 -17.26
N PHE A 87 4.02 4.96 -16.40
CA PHE A 87 4.36 4.54 -15.05
C PHE A 87 5.26 3.29 -15.03
N TYR A 88 4.91 2.24 -15.76
CA TYR A 88 5.59 0.93 -15.73
C TYR A 88 6.98 0.98 -16.38
N ASP A 89 7.14 1.73 -17.47
CA ASP A 89 8.38 1.80 -18.24
C ASP A 89 9.38 2.82 -17.63
N ALA A 90 8.89 3.89 -16.99
CA ALA A 90 9.75 4.90 -16.37
C ALA A 90 10.24 4.51 -14.97
N PHE A 91 9.54 3.63 -14.24
CA PHE A 91 9.85 3.35 -12.84
C PHE A 91 10.77 2.16 -12.62
N ASP A 92 11.84 2.40 -11.86
CA ASP A 92 12.37 1.36 -10.97
C ASP A 92 11.40 1.24 -9.78
N PHE A 93 10.73 0.10 -9.68
CA PHE A 93 9.82 -0.23 -8.57
C PHE A 93 10.51 -0.22 -7.19
N GLY A 94 11.83 0.00 -7.14
CA GLY A 94 12.62 0.25 -5.96
C GLY A 94 11.95 1.19 -4.96
N ASP A 95 11.56 2.41 -5.33
CA ASP A 95 11.05 3.42 -4.38
C ASP A 95 9.55 3.30 -4.07
N ALA A 96 8.82 2.53 -4.88
CA ALA A 96 7.38 2.37 -4.80
C ALA A 96 6.94 1.31 -3.77
N ARG A 97 7.91 0.65 -3.12
CA ARG A 97 7.73 -0.43 -2.15
C ARG A 97 8.09 0.02 -0.73
N THR A 98 7.52 -0.67 0.24
CA THR A 98 8.02 -0.65 1.63
C THR A 98 9.40 -1.32 1.67
N HIS A 99 10.38 -0.68 2.29
CA HIS A 99 11.75 -1.14 2.40
C HIS A 99 12.05 -1.67 3.81
N CYS A 100 12.51 -2.91 3.95
CA CYS A 100 12.94 -3.49 5.24
C CYS A 100 13.99 -2.64 5.92
N HIS A 101 14.92 -2.06 5.15
CA HIS A 101 16.02 -1.31 5.72
C HIS A 101 15.49 -0.04 6.38
N LYS A 102 14.46 0.59 5.80
CA LYS A 102 13.76 1.73 6.41
C LYS A 102 12.94 1.28 7.62
N ILE A 103 12.19 0.19 7.51
CA ILE A 103 11.45 -0.40 8.65
C ILE A 103 12.40 -0.73 9.82
N ARG A 104 13.57 -1.30 9.56
CA ARG A 104 14.60 -1.61 10.55
C ARG A 104 15.16 -0.35 11.20
N GLN A 105 15.46 0.68 10.41
CA GLN A 105 15.92 1.97 10.90
C GLN A 105 14.88 2.60 11.83
N ILE A 106 13.62 2.65 11.40
CA ILE A 106 12.50 3.20 12.17
C ILE A 106 12.28 2.41 13.46
N ARG A 107 12.20 1.06 13.38
CA ARG A 107 12.10 0.16 14.55
C ARG A 107 13.20 0.43 15.57
N THR A 108 14.44 0.62 15.12
CA THR A 108 15.58 0.90 16.00
C THR A 108 15.46 2.25 16.70
N ARG A 109 14.95 3.28 16.01
CA ARG A 109 14.70 4.61 16.62
C ARG A 109 13.58 4.54 17.66
N MET A 110 12.49 3.85 17.33
CA MET A 110 11.35 3.64 18.24
C MET A 110 11.75 2.82 19.48
N ALA A 111 12.64 1.83 19.34
CA ALA A 111 13.06 0.95 20.45
C ALA A 111 13.66 1.73 21.62
N ARG A 112 14.38 2.81 21.31
CA ARG A 112 15.02 3.69 22.30
C ARG A 112 14.02 4.47 23.15
N ARG A 113 12.72 4.36 22.86
CA ARG A 113 11.63 5.16 23.45
C ARG A 113 10.59 4.31 24.20
N GLN A 114 10.78 3.00 24.35
CA GLN A 114 9.83 2.08 25.01
C GLN A 114 10.02 1.91 26.53
N PRO A 115 8.94 1.71 27.32
CA PRO A 115 7.59 2.24 27.13
C PRO A 115 7.48 3.62 27.79
N ARG A 116 7.30 4.67 26.99
CA ARG A 116 6.93 6.00 27.54
C ARG A 116 5.42 6.26 27.49
N PHE A 117 4.70 5.55 26.64
CA PHE A 117 3.24 5.57 26.49
C PHE A 117 2.80 4.24 25.88
N GLY A 118 1.52 3.89 25.97
CA GLY A 118 1.03 2.56 25.58
C GLY A 118 1.46 1.45 26.54
N THR A 119 0.94 0.25 26.32
CA THR A 119 1.28 -0.93 27.12
C THR A 119 2.50 -1.66 26.55
N ASN A 120 3.23 -2.38 27.40
CA ASN A 120 4.30 -3.28 26.94
C ASN A 120 3.81 -4.27 25.88
N THR A 121 2.57 -4.75 26.00
CA THR A 121 1.96 -5.69 25.07
C THR A 121 1.82 -5.09 23.66
N GLN A 122 1.29 -3.87 23.53
CA GLN A 122 1.13 -3.20 22.23
C GLN A 122 2.48 -2.94 21.57
N TRP A 123 3.45 -2.53 22.38
CA TRP A 123 4.81 -2.32 21.94
C TRP A 123 5.49 -3.62 21.49
N GLN A 124 5.28 -4.73 22.20
CA GLN A 124 5.75 -6.05 21.78
C GLN A 124 5.08 -6.50 20.47
N GLU A 125 3.78 -6.29 20.34
CA GLU A 125 3.02 -6.62 19.13
C GLU A 125 3.55 -5.85 17.92
N LEU A 126 3.70 -4.52 18.02
CA LEU A 126 4.29 -3.71 16.96
C LEU A 126 5.69 -4.19 16.62
N PHE A 127 6.56 -4.38 17.62
CA PHE A 127 7.96 -4.75 17.38
C PHE A 127 8.11 -6.15 16.80
N SER A 128 7.26 -7.10 17.19
CA SER A 128 7.24 -8.44 16.60
C SER A 128 6.84 -8.37 15.12
N THR A 129 5.84 -7.55 14.78
CA THR A 129 5.37 -7.39 13.41
C THR A 129 6.41 -6.65 12.54
N LEU A 130 7.01 -5.58 13.05
CA LEU A 130 8.09 -4.86 12.36
C LEU A 130 9.34 -5.74 12.19
N HIS A 131 9.60 -6.66 13.12
CA HIS A 131 10.67 -7.63 12.98
C HIS A 131 10.36 -8.72 11.95
N ALA A 132 9.10 -9.12 11.81
CA ALA A 132 8.72 -9.99 10.70
C ALA A 132 8.94 -9.28 9.36
N LEU A 133 8.52 -8.01 9.26
CA LEU A 133 8.72 -7.20 8.06
C LEU A 133 10.21 -6.93 7.76
N ASP A 134 11.04 -6.63 8.76
CA ASP A 134 12.46 -6.30 8.53
C ASP A 134 13.34 -7.48 8.12
N ASN A 135 12.84 -8.70 8.29
CA ASN A 135 13.45 -9.94 7.81
C ASN A 135 12.83 -10.45 6.51
N SER A 136 11.74 -9.84 6.03
CA SER A 136 10.95 -10.34 4.89
C SER A 136 11.42 -9.88 3.50
N ASP A 137 12.40 -8.97 3.43
CA ASP A 137 12.63 -8.15 2.22
C ASP A 137 13.20 -8.88 1.01
N LEU A 138 13.93 -9.98 1.22
CA LEU A 138 14.39 -10.78 0.08
C LEU A 138 13.22 -11.48 -0.61
N ASP A 139 12.12 -11.71 0.10
CA ASP A 139 11.04 -12.55 -0.40
C ASP A 139 9.76 -11.78 -0.75
N VAL A 140 9.34 -10.75 0.01
CA VAL A 140 8.05 -10.08 -0.27
C VAL A 140 8.03 -9.39 -1.64
N ILE A 141 9.13 -8.72 -1.99
CA ILE A 141 9.20 -7.90 -3.22
C ILE A 141 9.47 -8.76 -4.45
N GLU A 142 10.42 -9.69 -4.35
CA GLU A 142 10.74 -10.59 -5.46
C GLU A 142 9.64 -11.63 -5.68
N HIS A 143 9.06 -12.18 -4.62
CA HIS A 143 8.11 -13.29 -4.75
C HIS A 143 6.65 -12.86 -4.86
N TYR A 144 6.31 -11.61 -4.52
CA TYR A 144 4.91 -11.18 -4.57
C TYR A 144 4.69 -9.86 -5.30
N TYR A 145 5.46 -8.81 -4.98
CA TYR A 145 5.27 -7.52 -5.65
C TYR A 145 5.60 -7.57 -7.15
N LYS A 146 6.78 -8.09 -7.53
CA LYS A 146 7.14 -8.22 -8.96
C LYS A 146 6.23 -9.18 -9.74
N PRO A 147 5.82 -10.34 -9.19
CA PRO A 147 4.83 -11.19 -9.84
C PRO A 147 3.49 -10.49 -10.04
N PHE A 148 3.03 -9.72 -9.05
CA PHE A 148 1.82 -8.92 -9.19
C PHE A 148 1.93 -7.89 -10.31
N THR A 149 3.01 -7.10 -10.37
CA THR A 149 3.18 -6.08 -11.42
C THR A 149 3.28 -6.70 -12.81
N LYS A 150 3.94 -7.85 -12.95
CA LYS A 150 3.97 -8.61 -14.21
C LYS A 150 2.60 -9.15 -14.60
N GLN A 151 1.83 -9.65 -13.62
CA GLN A 151 0.46 -10.10 -13.88
C GLN A 151 -0.43 -8.93 -14.33
N PHE A 152 -0.29 -7.76 -13.69
CA PHE A 152 -1.01 -6.55 -14.07
C PHE A 152 -0.62 -6.08 -15.49
N ASP A 153 0.67 -6.02 -15.82
CA ASP A 153 1.15 -5.70 -17.18
C ASP A 153 0.60 -6.67 -18.22
N SER A 154 0.62 -7.98 -17.94
CA SER A 154 0.04 -9.00 -18.82
C SER A 154 -1.45 -8.76 -19.08
N ALA A 155 -2.23 -8.48 -18.03
CA ALA A 155 -3.65 -8.17 -18.17
C ALA A 155 -3.90 -6.88 -18.96
N MET A 156 -3.15 -5.81 -18.68
CA MET A 156 -3.25 -4.55 -19.42
C MET A 156 -2.94 -4.73 -20.90
N ASN A 157 -1.91 -5.52 -21.23
CA ASN A 157 -1.56 -5.84 -22.61
C ASN A 157 -2.62 -6.69 -23.32
N GLY A 158 -3.19 -7.69 -22.65
CA GLY A 158 -4.26 -8.51 -23.21
C GLY A 158 -5.51 -7.69 -23.53
N ILE A 159 -5.94 -6.83 -22.59
CA ILE A 159 -7.06 -5.90 -22.82
C ILE A 159 -6.73 -4.93 -23.96
N TYR A 160 -5.52 -4.38 -24.00
CA TYR A 160 -5.08 -3.47 -25.07
C TYR A 160 -5.16 -4.13 -26.45
N GLN A 161 -4.65 -5.36 -26.60
CA GLN A 161 -4.69 -6.09 -27.86
C GLN A 161 -6.13 -6.32 -28.36
N ARG A 162 -7.06 -6.59 -27.44
CA ARG A 162 -8.49 -6.72 -27.78
C ARG A 162 -9.10 -5.40 -28.22
N VAL A 163 -8.78 -4.30 -27.52
CA VAL A 163 -9.20 -2.95 -27.93
C VAL A 163 -8.69 -2.62 -29.33
N GLN A 164 -7.41 -2.89 -29.62
CA GLN A 164 -6.81 -2.67 -30.95
C GLN A 164 -7.45 -3.55 -32.03
N SER A 165 -7.92 -4.75 -31.69
CA SER A 165 -8.61 -5.66 -32.61
C SER A 165 -10.11 -5.40 -32.72
N ASN A 166 -10.63 -4.33 -32.09
CA ASN A 166 -12.06 -4.00 -32.01
C ASN A 166 -12.91 -5.10 -31.33
N GLU A 167 -12.31 -5.91 -30.46
CA GLU A 167 -12.96 -6.95 -29.65
C GLU A 167 -13.42 -6.37 -28.29
N ILE A 168 -14.22 -5.29 -28.32
CA ILE A 168 -14.61 -4.56 -27.10
C ILE A 168 -15.33 -5.43 -26.05
N PRO A 169 -16.28 -6.32 -26.39
CA PRO A 169 -16.91 -7.20 -25.40
C PRO A 169 -15.90 -8.10 -24.67
N GLN A 170 -14.91 -8.63 -25.40
CA GLN A 170 -13.87 -9.48 -24.84
C GLN A 170 -12.90 -8.65 -23.98
N ALA A 171 -12.59 -7.41 -24.38
CA ALA A 171 -11.77 -6.49 -23.60
C ALA A 171 -12.42 -6.15 -22.24
N ILE A 172 -13.73 -5.87 -22.24
CA ILE A 172 -14.52 -5.65 -21.01
C ILE A 172 -14.54 -6.90 -20.14
N SER A 173 -14.78 -8.07 -20.75
CA SER A 173 -14.77 -9.36 -20.03
C SER A 173 -13.42 -9.63 -19.37
N GLU A 174 -12.32 -9.38 -20.06
CA GLU A 174 -10.97 -9.58 -19.53
C GLU A 174 -10.63 -8.59 -18.41
N LYS A 175 -11.01 -7.31 -18.56
CA LYS A 175 -10.94 -6.33 -17.46
C LYS A 175 -11.68 -6.85 -16.23
N ASN A 176 -12.92 -7.26 -16.39
CA ASN A 176 -13.77 -7.67 -15.27
C ASN A 176 -13.26 -8.96 -14.62
N ALA A 177 -12.77 -9.92 -15.40
CA ALA A 177 -12.13 -11.14 -14.88
C ALA A 177 -10.86 -10.81 -14.07
N PHE A 178 -10.01 -9.91 -14.58
CA PHE A 178 -8.84 -9.45 -13.85
C PHE A 178 -9.22 -8.75 -12.54
N LEU A 179 -10.14 -7.78 -12.58
CA LEU A 179 -10.59 -7.05 -11.40
C LEU A 179 -11.27 -7.97 -10.37
N ALA A 180 -12.02 -8.98 -10.82
CA ALA A 180 -12.62 -9.98 -9.95
C ALA A 180 -11.55 -10.88 -9.29
N SER A 181 -10.44 -11.17 -9.99
CA SER A 181 -9.32 -11.95 -9.44
C SER A 181 -8.58 -11.22 -8.32
N LEU A 182 -8.62 -9.88 -8.30
CA LEU A 182 -8.11 -9.07 -7.20
C LEU A 182 -9.04 -9.11 -5.96
N GLY A 183 -10.28 -9.53 -6.16
CA GLY A 183 -11.23 -9.88 -5.11
C GLY A 183 -11.46 -8.79 -4.05
N PRO A 184 -11.95 -9.16 -2.85
CA PRO A 184 -12.12 -8.25 -1.71
C PRO A 184 -10.79 -7.78 -1.12
N GLU A 185 -9.65 -8.33 -1.55
CA GLU A 185 -8.32 -7.95 -1.05
C GLU A 185 -7.92 -6.55 -1.51
N TYR A 186 -8.32 -6.16 -2.72
CA TYR A 186 -8.11 -4.78 -3.17
C TYR A 186 -8.86 -3.77 -2.29
N ASP A 187 -10.09 -4.09 -1.91
CA ASP A 187 -10.89 -3.20 -1.05
C ASP A 187 -10.29 -3.11 0.36
N LYS A 188 -9.76 -4.22 0.90
CA LYS A 188 -8.98 -4.22 2.16
C LYS A 188 -7.73 -3.36 2.05
N ASN A 189 -6.97 -3.48 0.96
CA ASN A 189 -5.80 -2.67 0.70
C ASN A 189 -6.17 -1.17 0.63
N LYS A 190 -7.23 -0.82 -0.09
CA LYS A 190 -7.72 0.56 -0.17
C LYS A 190 -8.12 1.11 1.20
N ALA A 191 -8.83 0.33 2.01
CA ALA A 191 -9.22 0.72 3.36
C ALA A 191 -8.00 0.93 4.27
N ALA A 192 -7.02 0.03 4.22
CA ALA A 192 -5.77 0.19 4.97
C ALA A 192 -4.97 1.45 4.52
N LEU A 193 -4.99 1.77 3.23
CA LEU A 193 -4.37 2.99 2.71
C LEU A 193 -5.06 4.27 3.20
N GLU A 194 -6.40 4.28 3.23
CA GLU A 194 -7.19 5.39 3.79
C GLU A 194 -6.85 5.57 5.28
N GLU A 195 -6.86 4.48 6.05
CA GLU A 195 -6.51 4.49 7.47
C GLU A 195 -5.08 5.01 7.73
N MET A 196 -4.09 4.56 6.96
CA MET A 196 -2.72 5.10 7.05
C MET A 196 -2.66 6.59 6.73
N THR A 197 -3.45 7.06 5.77
CA THR A 197 -3.50 8.47 5.37
C THR A 197 -4.10 9.34 6.49
N ASP A 198 -5.17 8.86 7.11
CA ASP A 198 -5.81 9.54 8.23
C ASP A 198 -4.87 9.62 9.44
N LEU A 199 -4.20 8.51 9.79
CA LEU A 199 -3.23 8.46 10.88
C LEU A 199 -2.05 9.43 10.66
N VAL A 200 -1.53 9.52 9.43
CA VAL A 200 -0.50 10.52 9.08
C VAL A 200 -1.04 11.95 9.28
N GLY A 201 -2.27 12.22 8.87
CA GLY A 201 -2.93 13.51 9.09
C GLY A 201 -3.06 13.86 10.58
N GLU A 202 -3.48 12.91 11.41
CA GLU A 202 -3.60 13.10 12.87
C GLU A 202 -2.26 13.37 13.55
N LEU A 203 -1.23 12.59 13.19
CA LEU A 203 0.12 12.74 13.74
C LEU A 203 0.74 14.09 13.37
N THR A 204 0.54 14.54 12.13
CA THR A 204 1.11 15.79 11.63
C THR A 204 0.36 17.04 12.10
N ALA A 205 -0.96 16.95 12.34
CA ALA A 205 -1.74 18.04 12.91
C ALA A 205 -1.37 18.36 14.37
N GLY A 206 -0.71 17.43 15.07
CA GLY A 206 -0.24 17.60 16.45
C GLY A 206 1.21 18.06 16.61
N LEU A 207 1.96 18.20 15.49
CA LEU A 207 3.33 18.72 15.44
C LEU A 207 3.35 20.25 15.30
#